data_AF-A0A7C4AP38-F1
#
_entry.id   AF-A0A7C4AP38-F1
#
_cell.length_a   1.000
_cell.length_b   1.000
_cell.length_c   1.000
_cell.angle_alpha   90.00
_cell.angle_beta   90.00
_cell.angle_gamma   90.00
#
_symmetry.space_group_name_H-M   'P 1'
#
loop_
_entity.id
_entity.type
_entity.pdbx_description
1 polymer ?
#
loop_
_entity_poly.entity_id
_entity_poly.type
_entity_poly.pdbx_seq_one_letter_code
_entity_poly.pdbx_strand_id
1 'polypeptide(L)'
;MSDAKKTKQELLKEIFSLRRKLTLAMKGSKTDAGNKKKQVRRYERHPLDVDIEFIGDFDIVKAKGVNISKGGICMQMKSNMPFELKMYQKNKLKTYRAELVWLRQHPNGEYHFGFRFIDDKPLPEF
;
A
#
# COMPACT_ATOMS: atom_id res chain seq x y z
N MET A 1 26.63 -38.29 8.82
CA MET A 1 25.29 -38.91 8.69
C MET A 1 24.84 -38.67 7.25
N SER A 2 24.69 -39.73 6.46
CA SER A 2 24.69 -39.68 4.99
C SER A 2 23.31 -39.30 4.42
N ASP A 3 23.12 -38.02 4.10
CA ASP A 3 21.92 -37.53 3.40
C ASP A 3 21.90 -37.91 1.90
N ALA A 4 22.93 -38.57 1.38
CA ALA A 4 23.09 -38.87 -0.04
C ALA A 4 22.28 -40.09 -0.54
N LYS A 5 21.48 -40.75 0.30
CA LYS A 5 20.68 -41.95 -0.07
C LYS A 5 19.17 -41.81 0.13
N LYS A 6 18.67 -40.61 0.41
CA LYS A 6 17.22 -40.40 0.59
C LYS A 6 16.55 -40.17 -0.76
N THR A 7 15.48 -40.90 -1.03
CA THR A 7 14.67 -40.70 -2.23
C THR A 7 13.93 -39.36 -2.16
N LYS A 8 13.59 -38.77 -3.31
CA LYS A 8 12.86 -37.49 -3.39
C LYS A 8 11.58 -37.46 -2.52
N GLN A 9 10.90 -38.60 -2.38
CA GLN A 9 9.69 -38.72 -1.58
C GLN A 9 9.97 -38.69 -0.07
N GLU A 10 11.09 -39.26 0.38
CA GLU A 10 11.52 -39.20 1.78
C GLU A 10 11.94 -37.79 2.16
N LEU A 11 12.69 -37.11 1.28
CA LEU A 11 13.05 -35.71 1.45
C LEU A 11 11.82 -34.80 1.54
N LEU A 12 10.80 -35.05 0.71
CA LEU A 12 9.54 -34.30 0.77
C LEU A 12 8.83 -34.53 2.10
N LYS A 13 8.72 -35.79 2.56
CA LYS A 13 8.11 -36.11 3.87
C LYS A 13 8.87 -35.43 5.02
N GLU A 14 10.19 -35.42 4.95
CA GLU A 14 11.05 -34.77 5.94
C GLU A 14 10.82 -33.26 5.95
N ILE A 15 10.80 -32.60 4.78
CA ILE A 15 10.49 -31.16 4.64
C ILE A 15 9.10 -30.84 5.18
N PHE A 16 8.09 -31.65 4.88
CA PHE A 16 6.72 -31.45 5.41
C PHE A 16 6.69 -31.57 6.94
N SER A 17 7.40 -32.56 7.49
CA SER A 17 7.49 -32.77 8.94
C SER A 17 8.21 -31.60 9.64
N LEU A 18 9.29 -31.09 9.04
CA LEU A 18 10.05 -29.95 9.53
C LEU A 18 9.23 -28.68 9.50
N ARG A 19 8.54 -28.39 8.38
CA ARG A 19 7.63 -27.24 8.28
C ARG A 19 6.52 -27.29 9.33
N ARG A 20 5.93 -28.47 9.58
CA ARG A 20 4.89 -28.64 10.62
C ARG A 20 5.44 -28.40 12.02
N LYS A 21 6.63 -28.91 12.34
CA LYS A 21 7.31 -28.66 13.63
C LYS A 21 7.64 -27.17 13.80
N LEU A 22 8.07 -26.50 12.73
CA LEU A 22 8.38 -25.06 12.75
C LEU A 22 7.13 -24.22 13.01
N THR A 23 6.00 -24.56 12.38
CA THR A 23 4.71 -23.89 12.65
C THR A 23 4.24 -24.09 14.10
N LEU A 24 4.47 -25.27 14.68
CA LEU A 24 4.12 -25.55 16.08
C LEU A 24 5.05 -24.81 17.05
N ALA A 25 6.36 -24.78 16.77
CA ALA A 25 7.33 -24.02 17.56
C ALA A 25 7.04 -22.50 17.49
N MET A 26 6.64 -21.97 16.33
CA MET A 26 6.23 -20.57 16.17
C MET A 26 4.89 -20.22 16.84
N LYS A 27 4.01 -21.21 17.07
CA LYS A 27 2.78 -21.00 17.85
C LYS A 27 3.04 -21.03 19.37
N GLY A 28 4.09 -21.73 19.82
CA GLY A 28 4.48 -21.84 21.23
C GLY A 28 5.42 -20.73 21.74
N SER A 29 6.06 -19.96 20.85
CA SER A 29 6.95 -18.85 21.21
C SER A 29 6.26 -17.47 21.13
N LYS A 30 5.03 -17.39 21.65
CA LYS A 30 4.40 -16.12 22.03
C LYS A 30 4.36 -16.00 23.55
N THR A 31 5.53 -16.02 24.17
CA THR A 31 5.74 -15.40 25.47
C THR A 31 6.26 -13.99 25.25
N ASP A 32 5.39 -13.05 25.62
CA ASP A 32 5.62 -11.65 26.00
C ASP A 32 7.06 -11.13 25.92
N ALA A 33 7.44 -10.65 24.74
CA ALA A 33 8.43 -9.59 24.61
C ALA A 33 7.70 -8.37 24.02
N GLY A 34 7.45 -7.40 24.89
CA GLY A 34 6.69 -6.18 24.60
C GLY A 34 7.12 -5.50 23.31
N ASN A 35 6.28 -5.59 22.30
CA ASN A 35 6.27 -4.62 21.23
C ASN A 35 4.82 -4.14 21.12
N LYS A 36 4.47 -3.12 21.92
CA LYS A 36 3.31 -2.27 21.69
C LYS A 36 3.53 -1.57 20.35
N LYS A 37 3.39 -2.31 19.24
CA LYS A 37 3.07 -1.70 17.95
C LYS A 37 1.74 -1.02 18.22
N LYS A 38 1.76 0.31 18.37
CA LYS A 38 0.57 1.15 18.29
C LYS A 38 -0.15 0.67 17.05
N GLN A 39 -1.21 -0.10 17.24
CA GLN A 39 -2.06 -0.52 16.15
C GLN A 39 -2.67 0.80 15.67
N VAL A 40 -2.12 1.35 14.59
CA VAL A 40 -2.64 2.57 13.99
C VAL A 40 -4.08 2.23 13.65
N ARG A 41 -5.03 2.76 14.43
CA ARG A 41 -6.45 2.57 14.19
C ARG A 41 -6.70 3.16 12.82
N ARG A 42 -6.94 2.29 11.84
CA ARG A 42 -7.37 2.73 10.53
C ARG A 42 -8.74 3.37 10.74
N TYR A 43 -8.92 4.59 10.27
CA TYR A 43 -10.24 5.22 10.28
C TYR A 43 -11.24 4.34 9.53
N GLU A 44 -12.47 4.32 10.04
CA GLU A 44 -13.57 3.64 9.38
C GLU A 44 -13.80 4.24 7.98
N ARG A 45 -14.11 3.38 7.01
CA ARG A 45 -14.33 3.77 5.62
C ARG A 45 -15.80 3.54 5.31
N HIS A 46 -16.46 4.59 4.85
CA HIS A 46 -17.85 4.51 4.40
C HIS A 46 -17.89 4.57 2.87
N PRO A 47 -18.81 3.82 2.23
CA PRO A 47 -19.08 3.98 0.82
C PRO A 47 -19.41 5.44 0.50
N LEU A 48 -18.89 5.92 -0.62
CA LEU A 48 -19.08 7.28 -1.09
C LEU A 48 -19.37 7.21 -2.59
N ASP A 49 -20.50 7.76 -3.00
CA ASP A 49 -20.94 7.82 -4.39
C ASP A 49 -21.15 9.30 -4.75
N VAL A 50 -20.06 9.96 -5.14
CA VAL A 50 -20.03 11.37 -5.54
C VAL A 50 -18.97 11.58 -6.60
N ASP A 51 -19.20 12.53 -7.50
CA ASP A 51 -18.19 12.98 -8.44
C ASP A 51 -17.09 13.76 -7.69
N ILE A 52 -15.84 13.42 -8.00
CA ILE A 52 -14.65 14.04 -7.41
C ILE A 52 -13.76 14.52 -8.54
N GLU A 53 -13.50 15.81 -8.56
CA GLU A 53 -12.46 16.42 -9.39
C GLU A 53 -11.18 16.48 -8.56
N PHE A 54 -10.05 16.06 -9.14
CA PHE A 54 -8.75 16.23 -8.52
C PHE A 54 -7.81 16.99 -9.46
N ILE A 55 -7.17 18.01 -8.92
CA ILE A 55 -6.28 18.91 -9.65
C ILE A 55 -4.86 18.62 -9.15
N GLY A 56 -4.01 18.20 -10.08
CA GLY A 56 -2.59 18.01 -9.83
C GLY A 56 -1.80 19.26 -10.21
N ASP A 57 -1.31 19.99 -9.22
CA ASP A 57 -0.40 21.11 -9.42
C ASP A 57 1.04 20.61 -9.30
N PHE A 58 1.55 20.05 -10.40
CA PHE A 58 2.92 19.53 -10.46
C PHE A 58 3.68 20.21 -11.60
N ASP A 59 4.74 20.93 -11.26
CA ASP A 59 5.68 21.45 -12.25
C ASP A 59 6.69 20.35 -12.66
N ILE A 60 7.75 20.15 -11.87
CA ILE A 60 8.73 19.08 -12.10
C ILE A 60 8.91 18.27 -10.83
N VAL A 61 8.53 16.99 -10.90
CA VAL A 61 8.66 16.06 -9.79
C VAL A 61 9.92 15.20 -9.96
N LYS A 62 10.85 15.30 -9.00
CA LYS A 62 12.07 14.49 -9.01
C LYS A 62 11.78 13.08 -8.50
N ALA A 63 11.97 12.09 -9.36
CA ALA A 63 11.86 10.67 -9.04
C ALA A 63 13.16 9.92 -9.35
N LYS A 64 13.41 8.83 -8.61
CA LYS A 64 14.49 7.89 -8.88
C LYS A 64 13.95 6.74 -9.73
N GLY A 65 14.57 6.46 -10.87
CA GLY A 65 14.26 5.26 -11.64
C GLY A 65 14.60 3.98 -10.87
N VAL A 66 13.68 3.01 -10.88
CA VAL A 66 13.87 1.68 -10.27
C VAL A 66 14.24 0.67 -11.34
N ASN A 67 13.46 0.61 -12.43
CA ASN A 67 13.75 -0.21 -13.61
C ASN A 67 12.98 0.32 -14.83
N ILE A 68 13.40 -0.13 -16.02
CA ILE A 68 12.78 0.20 -17.30
C ILE A 68 12.71 -1.04 -18.17
N SER A 69 11.66 -1.14 -18.99
CA SER A 69 11.46 -2.19 -19.99
C SER A 69 10.94 -1.57 -21.28
N LYS A 70 10.80 -2.37 -22.34
CA LYS A 70 10.18 -1.92 -23.59
C LYS A 70 8.72 -1.43 -23.40
N GLY A 71 8.03 -1.89 -22.36
CA GLY A 71 6.62 -1.58 -22.09
C GLY A 71 6.38 -0.52 -21.01
N GLY A 72 7.42 0.01 -20.34
CA GLY A 72 7.21 1.01 -19.29
C GLY A 72 8.39 1.18 -18.33
N ILE A 73 8.22 2.12 -17.39
CA ILE A 73 9.21 2.52 -16.40
C ILE A 73 8.63 2.46 -14.99
N CYS A 74 9.39 1.93 -14.03
CA CYS A 74 9.09 2.00 -12.61
C CYS A 74 9.94 3.08 -11.96
N MET A 75 9.32 3.99 -11.21
CA MET A 75 9.97 5.10 -10.52
C MET A 75 9.60 5.10 -9.05
N GLN A 76 10.50 5.63 -8.22
CA GLN A 76 10.32 5.80 -6.79
C GLN A 76 10.54 7.28 -6.42
N MET A 77 9.64 7.82 -5.62
CA MET A 77 9.77 9.17 -5.06
C MET A 77 9.95 9.10 -3.54
N LYS A 78 10.60 10.13 -2.97
CA LYS A 78 10.76 10.26 -1.51
C LYS A 78 9.65 11.08 -0.86
N SER A 79 9.01 11.98 -1.61
CA SER A 79 7.88 12.79 -1.18
C SER A 79 6.59 12.27 -1.80
N ASN A 80 5.47 12.45 -1.10
CA ASN A 80 4.16 12.21 -1.69
C ASN A 80 3.78 13.39 -2.60
N MET A 81 2.92 13.11 -3.58
CA MET A 81 2.40 14.14 -4.48
C MET A 81 1.16 14.79 -3.85
N PRO A 82 1.16 16.12 -3.60
CA PRO A 82 -0.01 16.84 -3.12
C PRO A 82 -1.02 17.08 -4.26
N PHE A 83 -2.30 16.96 -3.97
CA PHE A 83 -3.41 17.21 -4.88
C PHE A 83 -4.46 18.06 -4.19
N GLU A 84 -5.18 18.87 -4.97
CA GLU A 84 -6.44 19.46 -4.52
C GLU A 84 -7.60 18.60 -4.98
N LEU A 85 -8.51 18.27 -4.07
CA LEU A 85 -9.72 17.49 -4.32
C LEU A 85 -10.93 18.40 -4.16
N LYS A 86 -11.72 18.56 -5.21
CA LYS A 86 -12.99 19.28 -5.19
C LYS A 86 -14.13 18.27 -5.30
N MET A 87 -15.05 18.29 -4.34
CA MET A 87 -16.19 17.36 -4.32
C MET A 87 -17.42 18.02 -3.71
N TYR A 88 -18.60 17.67 -4.22
CA TYR A 88 -19.86 18.12 -3.62
C TYR A 88 -20.22 17.23 -2.42
N GLN A 89 -20.35 17.85 -1.25
CA GLN A 89 -20.83 17.17 -0.04
C GLN A 89 -22.02 17.95 0.53
N LYS A 90 -23.19 17.32 0.61
CA LYS A 90 -24.45 17.94 1.06
C LYS A 90 -24.76 19.24 0.28
N ASN A 91 -24.66 19.18 -1.05
CA ASN A 91 -24.84 20.29 -1.99
C ASN A 91 -23.88 21.49 -1.79
N LYS A 92 -22.76 21.31 -1.08
CA LYS A 92 -21.71 22.33 -0.96
C LYS A 92 -20.44 21.81 -1.60
N LEU A 93 -19.84 22.59 -2.49
CA LEU A 93 -18.51 22.32 -3.01
C LEU A 93 -17.53 22.43 -1.85
N LYS A 94 -16.75 21.37 -1.63
CA LYS A 94 -15.67 21.36 -0.64
C LYS A 94 -14.36 21.06 -1.33
N THR A 95 -13.36 21.85 -0.99
CA THR A 95 -11.98 21.67 -1.43
C THR A 95 -11.17 21.08 -0.29
N TYR A 96 -10.43 20.03 -0.59
CA TYR A 96 -9.50 19.38 0.33
C TYR A 96 -8.11 19.33 -0.29
N ARG A 97 -7.08 19.41 0.53
CA ARG A 97 -5.74 19.02 0.10
C ARG A 97 -5.43 17.61 0.59
N ALA A 98 -4.82 16.82 -0.29
CA ALA A 98 -4.46 15.45 0.04
C ALA A 98 -3.22 14.97 -0.71
N GLU A 99 -2.50 14.05 -0.11
CA GLU A 99 -1.33 13.42 -0.72
C GLU A 99 -1.68 12.03 -1.26
N LEU A 100 -1.19 11.69 -2.45
CA LEU A 100 -1.32 10.33 -2.99
C LEU A 100 -0.43 9.36 -2.19
N VAL A 101 -1.06 8.33 -1.60
CA VAL A 101 -0.40 7.29 -0.80
C VAL A 101 -0.21 6.01 -1.61
N TRP A 102 -1.18 5.66 -2.47
CA TRP A 102 -1.07 4.51 -3.35
C TRP A 102 -1.95 4.65 -4.59
N LEU A 103 -1.55 4.00 -5.66
CA LEU A 103 -2.30 3.88 -6.91
C LEU A 103 -2.25 2.42 -7.33
N ARG A 104 -3.40 1.89 -7.77
CA ARG A 104 -3.48 0.53 -8.30
C ARG A 104 -4.44 0.47 -9.47
N GLN A 105 -3.99 -0.10 -10.58
CA GLN A 105 -4.86 -0.52 -11.66
C GLN A 105 -5.47 -1.90 -11.33
N HIS A 106 -6.76 -2.05 -11.54
CA HIS A 106 -7.48 -3.30 -11.43
C HIS A 106 -7.59 -4.01 -12.77
N PRO A 107 -7.83 -5.33 -12.78
CA PRO A 107 -7.92 -6.11 -14.01
C PRO A 107 -9.02 -5.66 -14.98
N ASN A 108 -10.06 -5.00 -14.48
CA ASN A 108 -11.14 -4.41 -15.29
C ASN A 108 -10.76 -3.07 -15.94
N GLY A 109 -9.54 -2.58 -15.72
CA GLY A 109 -9.06 -1.30 -16.26
C GLY A 109 -9.28 -0.11 -15.33
N GLU A 110 -10.00 -0.26 -14.23
CA GLU A 110 -10.23 0.81 -13.26
C GLU A 110 -8.96 1.14 -12.48
N TYR A 111 -8.78 2.42 -12.14
CA TYR A 111 -7.70 2.86 -11.28
C TYR A 111 -8.27 3.25 -9.92
N HIS A 112 -7.74 2.65 -8.86
CA HIS A 112 -8.00 3.07 -7.51
C HIS A 112 -6.85 3.93 -6.99
N PHE A 113 -7.21 5.09 -6.47
CA PHE A 113 -6.30 6.05 -5.87
C PHE A 113 -6.58 6.13 -4.38
N GLY A 114 -5.53 6.05 -3.57
CA GLY A 114 -5.60 6.23 -2.13
C GLY A 114 -4.94 7.52 -1.72
N PHE A 115 -5.73 8.47 -1.23
CA PHE A 115 -5.25 9.74 -0.74
C PHE A 115 -5.22 9.80 0.80
N ARG A 116 -4.36 10.66 1.34
CA ARG A 116 -4.34 11.07 2.75
C ARG A 116 -4.54 12.58 2.81
N PHE A 117 -5.61 13.03 3.48
CA PHE A 117 -5.83 14.45 3.72
C PHE A 117 -4.67 15.08 4.50
N ILE A 118 -4.32 16.31 4.15
CA ILE A 118 -3.33 17.13 4.84
C ILE A 118 -3.99 18.44 5.30
N ASP A 119 -3.59 18.91 6.48
CA ASP A 119 -4.10 20.15 7.09
C ASP A 119 -3.42 21.38 6.48
N ASP A 120 -3.44 21.48 5.16
CA ASP A 120 -2.93 22.64 4.43
C ASP A 120 -4.09 23.48 3.90
N LYS A 121 -3.94 24.81 3.93
CA LYS A 121 -4.98 25.70 3.43
C LYS A 121 -5.11 25.46 1.91
N PRO A 122 -6.33 25.36 1.36
CA PRO A 122 -6.50 25.27 -0.09
C PRO A 122 -5.82 26.47 -0.76
N LEU A 123 -5.23 26.28 -1.94
CA LEU A 123 -4.67 27.41 -2.71
C LEU A 123 -5.80 28.43 -2.95
N PRO A 124 -5.50 29.73 -2.91
CA PRO A 124 -6.46 30.73 -3.38
C PRO A 124 -6.82 30.43 -4.83
N GLU A 125 -8.11 30.53 -5.17
CA GLU A 125 -8.56 30.46 -6.56
C GLU A 125 -7.99 31.69 -7.29
N PHE A 126 -7.25 31.47 -8.38
CA PHE A 126 -6.71 32.52 -9.25
C PHE A 126 -7.73 32.93 -10.31
#